data_AF-M3JSW8-F1
#
_entry.id   AF-M3JSW8-F1
#
_cell.length_a   1.000
_cell.length_b   1.000
_cell.length_c   1.000
_cell.angle_alpha   90.00
_cell.angle_beta   90.00
_cell.angle_gamma   90.00
#
_symmetry.space_group_name_H-M   'P 1'
#
loop_
_entity.id
_entity.type
_entity.pdbx_description
1 polymer ?
#
loop_
_entity_poly.entity_id
_entity_poly.type
_entity_poly.pdbx_seq_one_letter_code
_entity_poly.pdbx_strand_id
1 'polypeptide(L)'
;MPEKELDYIRSQDAAGSTEKDGGVYIDAFDKQDSAPPKKGFAKFIDSFRRADAEEMGIDPNLSDAEKIAIMTANSPLSRSLKNRHLQMIAIGGSIGTGLFVGSGSALGTGGPAGLLIAYMLIGTMIYCTVMLGELAVTFPVSGAFVTYNSRFIDPSWGFAMAWNYAMQWLVVLPLELVAASMTIKFWDATTSPAAFVVIFYVLIVCINFFGVRGYGEAEFIFSAVKVTAVLGFIILGIVLCAGGGPKGGYIG
;
A
#
# COMPACT_ATOMS: atom_id res chain seq x y z
N MET A 1 -36.07 24.48 -5.41
CA MET A 1 -34.64 24.66 -5.09
C MET A 1 -33.87 24.42 -6.38
N PRO A 2 -33.09 25.36 -6.89
CA PRO A 2 -32.33 25.13 -8.12
C PRO A 2 -31.16 24.18 -7.80
N GLU A 3 -30.97 23.17 -8.65
CA GLU A 3 -29.82 22.27 -8.62
C GLU A 3 -28.54 23.09 -8.80
N LYS A 4 -27.60 22.99 -7.84
CA LYS A 4 -26.23 23.44 -8.05
C LYS A 4 -25.48 22.31 -8.73
N GLU A 5 -25.21 22.44 -10.02
CA GLU A 5 -24.25 21.58 -10.72
C GLU A 5 -22.85 21.80 -10.12
N LEU A 6 -22.23 20.70 -9.68
CA LEU A 6 -20.84 20.67 -9.22
C LEU A 6 -19.96 20.38 -10.44
N ASP A 7 -19.33 21.43 -10.96
CA ASP A 7 -18.42 21.32 -12.10
C ASP A 7 -17.03 20.88 -11.61
N TYR A 8 -16.58 19.69 -12.02
CA TYR A 8 -15.30 19.12 -11.59
C TYR A 8 -14.23 19.40 -12.65
N ILE A 9 -13.42 20.43 -12.43
CA ILE A 9 -12.27 20.74 -13.30
C ILE A 9 -11.16 19.70 -13.05
N ARG A 10 -10.72 19.01 -14.11
CA ARG A 10 -9.64 18.02 -14.05
C ARG A 10 -8.28 18.71 -13.85
N SER A 11 -7.38 18.06 -13.14
CA SER A 11 -6.02 18.55 -12.84
C SER A 11 -5.15 18.90 -14.06
N GLN A 12 -5.51 18.45 -15.27
CA GLN A 12 -4.81 18.83 -16.50
C GLN A 12 -5.21 20.20 -17.05
N ASP A 13 -6.45 20.65 -16.84
CA ASP A 13 -6.92 21.96 -17.31
C ASP A 13 -6.44 23.10 -16.39
N ALA A 14 -6.02 22.76 -15.17
CA ALA A 14 -5.43 23.67 -14.19
C ALA A 14 -4.03 24.19 -14.57
N ALA A 15 -3.39 23.63 -15.59
CA ALA A 15 -2.04 24.04 -15.99
C ALA A 15 -1.99 25.30 -16.89
N GLY A 16 -3.15 25.90 -17.26
CA GLY A 16 -3.14 26.94 -18.29
C GLY A 16 -4.20 28.05 -18.24
N SER A 17 -5.26 28.00 -17.42
CA SER A 17 -6.32 29.02 -17.47
C SER A 17 -6.30 29.95 -16.27
N THR A 18 -6.12 31.24 -16.55
CA THR A 18 -6.20 32.35 -15.59
C THR A 18 -7.60 32.96 -15.61
N GLU A 19 -8.65 32.16 -15.44
CA GLU A 19 -10.03 32.69 -15.48
C GLU A 19 -10.78 32.34 -14.20
N LYS A 20 -11.07 33.41 -13.45
CA LYS A 20 -11.69 33.41 -12.14
C LYS A 20 -13.20 33.51 -12.32
N ASP A 21 -13.91 32.38 -12.23
CA ASP A 21 -15.36 32.43 -12.00
C ASP A 21 -15.83 31.28 -11.10
N GLY A 22 -16.57 31.63 -10.05
CA GLY A 22 -17.51 30.79 -9.30
C GLY A 22 -17.03 29.60 -8.44
N GLY A 23 -15.83 29.04 -8.62
CA GLY A 23 -15.41 27.80 -7.93
C GLY A 23 -14.59 28.01 -6.64
N VAL A 24 -14.85 27.21 -5.60
CA VAL A 24 -13.93 27.08 -4.45
C VAL A 24 -12.78 26.17 -4.86
N TYR A 25 -11.60 26.76 -5.07
CA TYR A 25 -10.37 26.03 -5.38
C TYR A 25 -9.61 25.73 -4.08
N ILE A 26 -9.43 24.45 -3.77
CA ILE A 26 -8.51 24.00 -2.72
C ILE A 26 -7.22 23.59 -3.42
N ASP A 27 -6.30 24.53 -3.58
CA ASP A 27 -4.93 24.21 -3.93
C ASP A 27 -4.07 24.35 -2.66
N ALA A 28 -4.05 23.28 -1.85
CA ALA A 28 -3.23 23.21 -0.65
C ALA A 28 -1.72 23.23 -0.98
N PHE A 29 -1.35 23.01 -2.25
CA PHE A 29 0.04 22.95 -2.71
C PHE A 29 0.64 24.34 -2.91
N ASP A 30 -0.11 25.29 -3.48
CA ASP A 30 0.39 26.63 -3.83
C ASP A 30 0.69 27.51 -2.60
N LYS A 31 -0.04 27.30 -1.49
CA LYS A 31 0.20 28.00 -0.21
C LYS A 31 1.38 27.45 0.59
N GLN A 32 1.74 26.18 0.40
CA GLN A 32 2.84 25.57 1.15
C GLN A 32 4.20 25.84 0.50
N ASP A 33 4.25 25.97 -0.83
CA ASP A 33 5.44 26.40 -1.57
C ASP A 33 5.78 27.89 -1.39
N SER A 34 4.84 28.69 -0.89
CA SER A 34 5.01 30.13 -0.63
C SER A 34 5.42 30.47 0.82
N ALA A 35 5.54 29.48 1.71
CA ALA A 35 6.01 29.68 3.08
C ALA A 35 7.57 29.69 3.14
N PRO A 36 8.20 30.67 3.80
CA PRO A 36 9.66 30.74 3.87
C PRO A 36 10.23 29.50 4.57
N PRO A 37 11.32 28.89 4.05
CA PRO A 37 11.86 27.65 4.58
C PRO A 37 12.38 27.85 6.01
N LYS A 38 11.62 27.36 7.00
CA LYS A 38 12.02 27.38 8.42
C LYS A 38 13.17 26.39 8.65
N LYS A 39 14.26 26.83 9.29
CA LYS A 39 15.45 26.00 9.59
C LYS A 39 15.45 25.46 11.02
N GLY A 40 15.97 24.24 11.20
CA GLY A 40 16.31 23.68 12.51
C GLY A 40 15.11 23.26 13.37
N PHE A 41 15.21 23.50 14.69
CA PHE A 41 14.23 23.08 15.69
C PHE A 41 12.83 23.68 15.47
N ALA A 42 12.76 24.84 14.80
CA ALA A 42 11.48 25.46 14.42
C ALA A 42 10.68 24.56 13.45
N LYS A 43 11.34 23.86 12.52
CA LYS A 43 10.69 22.90 11.61
C LYS A 43 10.20 21.66 12.35
N PHE A 44 10.89 21.26 13.41
CA PHE A 44 10.47 20.15 14.26
C PHE A 44 9.22 20.51 15.07
N ILE A 45 9.16 21.69 15.69
CA ILE A 45 7.95 22.15 16.41
C ILE A 45 6.77 22.32 15.43
N ASP A 46 7.01 22.86 14.24
CA ASP A 46 5.97 23.04 13.20
C ASP A 46 5.40 21.70 12.72
N SER A 47 6.22 20.63 12.70
CA SER A 47 5.77 19.27 12.36
C SER A 47 4.73 18.70 13.33
N PHE A 48 4.61 19.23 14.55
CA PHE A 48 3.61 18.81 15.53
C PHE A 48 2.39 19.74 15.57
N ARG A 49 2.40 20.85 14.82
CA ARG A 49 1.22 21.70 14.70
C ARG A 49 0.14 20.93 13.94
N ARG A 50 -1.10 20.96 14.45
CA ARG A 50 -2.26 20.41 13.73
C ARG A 50 -2.42 21.19 12.43
N ALA A 51 -2.70 20.49 11.34
CA ALA A 51 -3.07 21.15 10.09
C ALA A 51 -4.39 21.91 10.33
N ASP A 52 -4.35 23.24 10.27
CA ASP A 52 -5.52 24.07 10.53
C ASP A 52 -6.50 23.97 9.35
N ALA A 53 -7.74 23.55 9.65
CA ALA A 53 -8.81 23.38 8.68
C ALA A 53 -9.13 24.66 7.89
N GLU A 54 -8.96 25.82 8.52
CA GLU A 54 -9.17 27.14 7.92
C GLU A 54 -8.06 27.52 6.93
N GLU A 55 -6.81 27.06 7.14
CA GLU A 55 -5.71 27.33 6.20
C GLU A 55 -5.93 26.65 4.83
N MET A 56 -6.65 25.52 4.82
CA MET A 56 -6.99 24.74 3.62
C MET A 56 -8.20 25.28 2.84
N GLY A 57 -8.88 26.33 3.30
CA GLY A 57 -10.02 26.93 2.58
C GLY A 57 -11.25 26.02 2.44
N ILE A 58 -11.43 25.07 3.37
CA ILE A 58 -12.52 24.09 3.33
C ILE A 58 -13.85 24.78 3.69
N ASP A 59 -14.88 24.61 2.86
CA ASP A 59 -16.20 25.21 3.08
C ASP A 59 -16.76 24.78 4.46
N PRO A 60 -17.10 25.73 5.36
CA PRO A 60 -17.67 25.46 6.66
C PRO A 60 -18.97 24.64 6.61
N ASN A 61 -19.70 24.64 5.49
CA ASN A 61 -20.98 23.98 5.33
C ASN A 61 -20.88 22.49 4.93
N LEU A 62 -19.67 21.99 4.66
CA LEU A 62 -19.46 20.56 4.37
C LEU A 62 -19.70 19.71 5.63
N SER A 63 -20.18 18.48 5.42
CA SER A 63 -20.30 17.51 6.51
C SER A 63 -18.93 17.18 7.10
N ASP A 64 -18.89 16.77 8.36
CA ASP A 64 -17.62 16.40 9.02
C ASP A 64 -16.89 15.28 8.28
N ALA A 65 -17.63 14.35 7.66
CA ALA A 65 -17.08 13.28 6.84
C ALA A 65 -16.41 13.84 5.56
N GLU A 66 -17.02 14.80 4.89
CA GLU A 66 -16.46 15.45 3.70
C GLU A 66 -15.23 16.30 4.04
N LYS A 67 -15.27 17.02 5.16
CA LYS A 67 -14.11 17.79 5.67
C LYS A 67 -12.93 16.88 5.95
N ILE A 68 -13.13 15.76 6.63
CA ILE A 68 -12.07 14.77 6.92
C ILE A 68 -11.53 14.16 5.62
N ALA A 69 -12.39 13.83 4.67
CA ALA A 69 -11.99 13.31 3.38
C ALA A 69 -11.12 14.32 2.59
N ILE A 70 -11.51 15.59 2.57
CA ILE A 70 -10.77 16.67 1.90
C ILE A 70 -9.41 16.94 2.60
N MET A 71 -9.37 16.98 3.93
CA MET A 71 -8.11 17.13 4.68
C MET A 71 -7.17 15.95 4.45
N THR A 72 -7.71 14.72 4.37
CA THR A 72 -6.91 13.53 4.10
C THR A 72 -6.39 13.56 2.66
N ALA A 73 -7.24 13.94 1.70
CA ALA A 73 -6.88 14.04 0.28
C ALA A 73 -5.80 15.09 0.03
N ASN A 74 -5.92 16.26 0.67
CA ASN A 74 -5.01 17.39 0.60
C ASN A 74 -3.91 17.36 1.67
N SER A 75 -3.77 16.24 2.39
CA SER A 75 -2.68 16.08 3.34
C SER A 75 -1.36 16.27 2.59
N PRO A 76 -0.47 17.16 3.07
CA PRO A 76 0.79 17.47 2.40
C PRO A 76 1.80 16.33 2.62
N LEU A 77 1.47 15.13 2.14
CA LEU A 77 2.40 14.02 2.09
C LEU A 77 3.41 14.32 0.98
N SER A 78 4.64 14.64 1.39
CA SER A 78 5.78 14.71 0.48
C SER A 78 5.87 13.41 -0.32
N ARG A 79 5.58 13.49 -1.63
CA ARG A 79 5.82 12.42 -2.62
C ARG A 79 7.34 12.23 -2.77
N SER A 80 7.94 11.59 -1.77
CA SER A 80 9.38 11.34 -1.70
C SER A 80 9.80 10.02 -2.34
N LEU A 81 8.82 9.15 -2.68
CA LEU A 81 9.02 7.88 -3.37
C LEU A 81 9.03 8.07 -4.88
N LYS A 82 10.06 7.54 -5.54
CA LYS A 82 10.17 7.50 -7.00
C LYS A 82 9.30 6.40 -7.57
N ASN A 83 8.95 6.49 -8.85
CA ASN A 83 8.14 5.49 -9.56
C ASN A 83 8.69 4.06 -9.41
N ARG A 84 10.03 3.90 -9.44
CA ARG A 84 10.68 2.60 -9.20
C ARG A 84 10.35 1.99 -7.83
N HIS A 85 10.26 2.82 -6.78
CA HIS A 85 9.93 2.34 -5.44
C HIS A 85 8.48 1.91 -5.40
N LEU A 86 7.58 2.68 -6.01
CA LEU A 86 6.16 2.34 -6.06
C LEU A 86 5.90 1.03 -6.81
N GLN A 87 6.57 0.82 -7.95
CA GLN A 87 6.50 -0.44 -8.70
C GLN A 87 7.05 -1.61 -7.89
N MET A 88 8.19 -1.44 -7.23
CA MET A 88 8.77 -2.51 -6.41
C MET A 88 7.94 -2.80 -5.16
N ILE A 89 7.30 -1.80 -4.54
CA ILE A 89 6.34 -2.00 -3.46
C ILE A 89 5.14 -2.83 -3.95
N ALA A 90 4.63 -2.53 -5.15
CA ALA A 90 3.52 -3.30 -5.71
C ALA A 90 3.92 -4.76 -5.97
N ILE A 91 5.06 -4.98 -6.63
CA ILE A 91 5.58 -6.32 -6.92
C ILE A 91 5.91 -7.07 -5.62
N GLY A 92 6.71 -6.48 -4.74
CA GLY A 92 7.14 -7.05 -3.47
C GLY A 92 6.01 -7.27 -2.47
N GLY A 93 4.98 -6.43 -2.50
CA GLY A 93 3.78 -6.58 -1.70
C GLY A 93 2.87 -7.72 -2.19
N SER A 94 2.84 -7.97 -3.50
CA SER A 94 2.13 -9.14 -4.05
C SER A 94 2.84 -10.46 -3.76
N ILE A 95 4.18 -10.45 -3.66
CA ILE A 95 4.98 -11.62 -3.30
C ILE A 95 5.13 -11.67 -1.77
N GLY A 96 4.15 -12.31 -1.13
CA GLY A 96 4.09 -12.46 0.33
C GLY A 96 4.42 -13.85 0.86
N THR A 97 4.30 -13.99 2.17
CA THR A 97 4.35 -15.28 2.88
C THR A 97 3.37 -16.31 2.34
N GLY A 98 2.23 -15.86 1.77
CA GLY A 98 1.26 -16.74 1.11
C GLY A 98 1.90 -17.66 0.07
N LEU A 99 2.81 -17.15 -0.77
CA LEU A 99 3.47 -17.94 -1.82
C LEU A 99 4.50 -18.93 -1.25
N PHE A 100 5.33 -18.48 -0.31
CA PHE A 100 6.47 -19.28 0.18
C PHE A 100 6.11 -20.20 1.35
N VAL A 101 5.18 -19.80 2.20
CA VAL A 101 4.79 -20.52 3.42
C VAL A 101 3.44 -21.22 3.22
N GLY A 102 2.47 -20.53 2.60
CA GLY A 102 1.11 -21.05 2.44
C GLY A 102 0.96 -22.07 1.30
N SER A 103 1.54 -21.79 0.13
CA SER A 103 1.29 -22.58 -1.09
C SER A 103 1.75 -24.04 -0.97
N GLY A 104 2.79 -24.32 -0.20
CA GLY A 104 3.26 -25.69 0.02
C GLY A 104 2.21 -26.57 0.71
N SER A 105 1.60 -26.05 1.78
CA SER A 105 0.52 -26.76 2.48
C SER A 105 -0.74 -26.86 1.61
N ALA A 106 -1.09 -25.79 0.89
CA ALA A 106 -2.25 -25.79 0.00
C ALA A 106 -2.10 -26.77 -1.17
N LEU A 107 -0.88 -26.92 -1.71
CA LEU A 107 -0.58 -27.92 -2.73
C LEU A 107 -0.71 -29.34 -2.17
N GLY A 108 -0.18 -29.57 -0.96
CA GLY A 108 -0.22 -30.89 -0.31
C GLY A 108 -1.63 -31.36 0.04
N THR A 109 -2.51 -30.45 0.46
CA THR A 109 -3.89 -30.81 0.87
C THR A 109 -4.91 -30.70 -0.26
N GLY A 110 -4.80 -29.69 -1.12
CA GLY A 110 -5.76 -29.41 -2.21
C GLY A 110 -5.36 -29.98 -3.58
N GLY A 111 -4.12 -30.46 -3.73
CA GLY A 111 -3.58 -30.93 -5.00
C GLY A 111 -3.31 -29.79 -6.01
N PRO A 112 -2.60 -30.10 -7.10
CA PRO A 112 -2.14 -29.09 -8.07
C PRO A 112 -3.31 -28.41 -8.81
N ALA A 113 -4.34 -29.16 -9.19
CA ALA A 113 -5.50 -28.61 -9.88
C ALA A 113 -6.31 -27.67 -8.96
N GLY A 114 -6.53 -28.06 -7.70
CA GLY A 114 -7.24 -27.22 -6.72
C GLY A 114 -6.50 -25.91 -6.44
N LEU A 115 -5.16 -25.98 -6.33
CA LEU A 115 -4.32 -24.79 -6.14
C LEU A 115 -4.44 -23.82 -7.33
N LEU A 116 -4.36 -24.32 -8.57
CA LEU A 116 -4.48 -23.49 -9.78
C LEU A 116 -5.86 -22.82 -9.87
N ILE A 117 -6.94 -23.56 -9.59
CA ILE A 117 -8.30 -23.01 -9.59
C ILE A 117 -8.43 -21.91 -8.54
N ALA A 118 -7.90 -22.13 -7.33
CA ALA A 118 -7.91 -21.13 -6.27
C ALA A 118 -7.17 -19.84 -6.68
N TYR A 119 -5.98 -19.96 -7.28
CA TYR A 119 -5.23 -18.80 -7.78
C TYR A 119 -5.98 -18.06 -8.90
N MET A 120 -6.59 -18.78 -9.85
CA MET A 120 -7.37 -18.16 -10.92
C MET A 120 -8.59 -17.41 -10.40
N LEU A 121 -9.32 -18.00 -9.44
CA LEU A 121 -10.50 -17.39 -8.85
C LEU A 121 -10.14 -16.12 -8.08
N ILE A 122 -9.17 -16.19 -7.17
CA ILE A 122 -8.72 -15.03 -6.39
C ILE A 122 -8.10 -13.96 -7.31
N GLY A 123 -7.31 -14.37 -8.30
CA GLY A 123 -6.73 -13.46 -9.29
C GLY A 123 -7.80 -12.70 -10.07
N THR A 124 -8.88 -13.36 -10.47
CA THR A 124 -10.02 -12.73 -11.17
C THR A 124 -10.74 -11.74 -10.25
N MET A 125 -10.96 -12.08 -8.98
CA MET A 125 -11.56 -11.16 -8.00
C MET A 125 -10.71 -9.90 -7.79
N ILE A 126 -9.39 -10.05 -7.69
CA ILE A 126 -8.46 -8.92 -7.54
C ILE A 126 -8.40 -8.10 -8.82
N TYR A 127 -8.48 -8.73 -10.00
CA TYR A 127 -8.48 -8.03 -11.28
C TYR A 127 -9.60 -7.00 -11.39
N CYS A 128 -10.76 -7.24 -10.77
CA CYS A 128 -11.84 -6.26 -10.70
C CYS A 128 -11.42 -4.93 -10.04
N THR A 129 -10.42 -4.93 -9.16
CA THR A 129 -9.89 -3.70 -8.54
C THR A 129 -9.13 -2.84 -9.54
N VAL A 130 -8.55 -3.44 -10.59
CA VAL A 130 -7.85 -2.70 -11.65
C VAL A 130 -8.83 -1.88 -12.49
N MET A 131 -10.09 -2.33 -12.62
CA MET A 131 -11.14 -1.57 -13.29
C MET A 131 -11.50 -0.28 -12.55
N LEU A 132 -11.24 -0.20 -11.23
CA LEU A 132 -11.35 1.05 -10.47
C LEU A 132 -10.20 2.03 -10.76
N GLY A 133 -9.24 1.66 -11.63
CA GLY A 133 -8.13 2.51 -12.06
C GLY A 133 -8.58 3.78 -12.77
N GLU A 134 -9.66 3.73 -13.55
CA GLU A 134 -10.23 4.93 -14.20
C GLU A 134 -10.76 5.94 -13.16
N LEU A 135 -11.34 5.43 -12.08
CA LEU A 135 -11.78 6.24 -10.93
C LEU A 135 -10.57 6.85 -10.21
N ALA A 136 -9.48 6.09 -10.08
CA ALA A 136 -8.24 6.55 -9.46
C ALA A 136 -7.55 7.69 -10.24
N VAL A 137 -7.61 7.63 -11.58
CA VAL A 137 -7.09 8.70 -12.45
C VAL A 137 -7.99 9.93 -12.43
N THR A 138 -9.32 9.73 -12.37
CA THR A 138 -10.29 10.83 -12.38
C THR A 138 -10.33 11.59 -11.06
N PHE A 139 -10.20 10.89 -9.92
CA PHE A 139 -10.25 11.50 -8.58
C PHE A 139 -9.00 11.15 -7.77
N PRO A 140 -7.84 11.75 -8.04
CA PRO A 140 -6.59 11.41 -7.36
C PRO A 140 -6.60 11.94 -5.91
N VAL A 141 -7.11 11.14 -4.97
CA VAL A 141 -7.17 11.48 -3.54
C VAL A 141 -6.31 10.53 -2.71
N SER A 142 -5.56 11.08 -1.75
CA SER A 142 -4.87 10.26 -0.75
C SER A 142 -5.88 9.46 0.07
N GLY A 143 -5.60 8.16 0.30
CA GLY A 143 -6.57 7.27 0.95
C GLY A 143 -7.76 6.85 0.06
N ALA A 144 -7.61 6.99 -1.27
CA ALA A 144 -8.57 6.64 -2.33
C ALA A 144 -9.52 5.49 -2.00
N PHE A 145 -9.01 4.36 -1.48
CA PHE A 145 -9.85 3.21 -1.16
C PHE A 145 -10.98 3.52 -0.16
N VAL A 146 -10.70 4.17 0.97
CA VAL A 146 -11.74 4.50 1.97
C VAL A 146 -12.60 5.68 1.49
N THR A 147 -11.96 6.66 0.85
CA THR A 147 -12.63 7.87 0.36
C THR A 147 -13.63 7.56 -0.76
N TYR A 148 -13.30 6.67 -1.70
CA TYR A 148 -14.23 6.26 -2.77
C TYR A 148 -15.42 5.49 -2.22
N ASN A 149 -15.20 4.59 -1.26
CA ASN A 149 -16.28 3.86 -0.61
C ASN A 149 -17.26 4.81 0.12
N SER A 150 -16.73 5.79 0.84
CA SER A 150 -17.56 6.78 1.54
C SER A 150 -18.31 7.71 0.59
N ARG A 151 -17.73 8.01 -0.58
CA ARG A 151 -18.27 8.96 -1.55
C ARG A 151 -19.27 8.35 -2.54
N PHE A 152 -19.04 7.12 -3.00
CA PHE A 152 -19.83 6.49 -4.07
C PHE A 152 -20.78 5.39 -3.58
N ILE A 153 -20.61 4.89 -2.35
CA ILE A 153 -21.46 3.83 -1.79
C ILE A 153 -22.28 4.41 -0.65
N ASP A 154 -21.67 4.56 0.53
CA ASP A 154 -22.32 5.09 1.72
C ASP A 154 -21.26 5.40 2.81
N PRO A 155 -21.43 6.44 3.64
CA PRO A 155 -20.54 6.72 4.76
C PRO A 155 -20.36 5.55 5.74
N SER A 156 -21.41 4.77 6.01
CA SER A 156 -21.33 3.59 6.89
C SER A 156 -20.48 2.48 6.30
N TRP A 157 -20.53 2.30 4.97
CA TRP A 157 -19.67 1.36 4.25
C TRP A 157 -18.21 1.83 4.30
N GLY A 158 -17.97 3.13 4.10
CA GLY A 158 -16.66 3.76 4.30
C GLY A 158 -16.06 3.48 5.68
N PHE A 159 -16.86 3.66 6.74
CA PHE A 159 -16.46 3.36 8.11
C PHE A 159 -16.09 1.88 8.31
N ALA A 160 -16.95 0.96 7.85
CA ALA A 160 -16.71 -0.48 7.96
C ALA A 160 -15.42 -0.90 7.24
N MET A 161 -15.19 -0.36 6.03
CA MET A 161 -13.99 -0.64 5.24
C MET A 161 -12.73 -0.10 5.92
N ALA A 162 -12.77 1.09 6.52
CA ALA A 162 -11.65 1.64 7.27
C ALA A 162 -11.26 0.74 8.44
N TRP A 163 -12.25 0.20 9.17
CA TRP A 163 -12.00 -0.70 10.29
C TRP A 163 -11.50 -2.07 9.86
N ASN A 164 -12.06 -2.62 8.78
CA ASN A 164 -11.56 -3.86 8.19
C ASN A 164 -10.09 -3.73 7.74
N TYR A 165 -9.74 -2.60 7.11
CA TYR A 165 -8.38 -2.32 6.68
C TYR A 165 -7.41 -2.15 7.87
N ALA A 166 -7.83 -1.46 8.93
CA ALA A 166 -7.04 -1.34 10.15
C ALA A 166 -6.80 -2.71 10.80
N MET A 167 -7.84 -3.53 10.95
CA MET A 167 -7.73 -4.90 11.49
C MET A 167 -6.84 -5.78 10.62
N GLN A 168 -6.93 -5.67 9.29
CA GLN A 168 -6.04 -6.39 8.37
C GLN A 168 -4.58 -6.10 8.70
N TRP A 169 -4.17 -4.83 8.83
CA TRP A 169 -2.79 -4.50 9.15
C TRP A 169 -2.35 -4.95 10.55
N LEU A 170 -3.27 -4.93 11.52
CA LEU A 170 -3.01 -5.45 12.87
C LEU A 170 -2.77 -6.96 12.89
N VAL A 171 -3.39 -7.72 11.97
CA VAL A 171 -3.23 -9.17 11.88
C VAL A 171 -2.06 -9.57 10.98
N VAL A 172 -1.86 -8.86 9.87
CA VAL A 172 -0.82 -9.17 8.89
C VAL A 172 0.57 -9.03 9.47
N LEU A 173 0.86 -7.96 10.23
CA LEU A 173 2.20 -7.76 10.78
C LEU A 173 2.65 -8.90 11.72
N PRO A 174 1.86 -9.32 12.72
CA PRO A 174 2.18 -10.50 13.53
C PRO A 174 2.30 -11.78 12.70
N LEU A 175 1.44 -11.97 11.70
CA LEU A 175 1.49 -13.15 10.83
C LEU A 175 2.83 -13.25 10.09
N GLU A 176 3.30 -12.14 9.52
CA GLU A 176 4.58 -12.06 8.82
C GLU A 176 5.78 -12.35 9.76
N LEU A 177 5.74 -11.82 10.99
CA LEU A 177 6.78 -12.09 12.00
C LEU A 177 6.82 -13.56 12.43
N VAL A 178 5.65 -14.16 12.65
CA VAL A 178 5.54 -15.58 13.02
C VAL A 178 6.02 -16.44 11.86
N ALA A 179 5.61 -16.14 10.63
CA ALA A 179 6.07 -16.84 9.43
C ALA A 179 7.61 -16.80 9.29
N ALA A 180 8.22 -15.63 9.47
CA ALA A 180 9.68 -15.48 9.45
C ALA A 180 10.37 -16.33 10.55
N SER A 181 9.81 -16.37 11.76
CA SER A 181 10.34 -17.21 12.85
C SER A 181 10.22 -18.71 12.54
N MET A 182 9.13 -19.13 11.89
CA MET A 182 8.94 -20.52 11.47
C MET A 182 9.91 -20.91 10.36
N THR A 183 10.24 -20.00 9.44
CA THR A 183 11.24 -20.25 8.42
C THR A 183 12.63 -20.47 9.02
N ILE A 184 13.03 -19.70 10.05
CA ILE A 184 14.33 -19.91 10.72
C ILE A 184 14.40 -21.26 11.44
N LYS A 185 13.28 -21.76 11.97
CA LYS A 185 13.24 -23.09 12.62
C LYS A 185 13.71 -24.23 11.72
N PHE A 186 13.69 -24.06 10.40
CA PHE A 186 14.24 -25.04 9.47
C PHE A 186 15.75 -25.25 9.69
N TRP A 187 16.50 -24.20 10.05
CA TRP A 187 17.94 -24.28 10.32
C TRP A 187 18.29 -24.35 11.81
N ASP A 188 17.55 -23.63 12.66
CA ASP A 188 17.76 -23.63 14.12
C ASP A 188 16.47 -23.97 14.87
N ALA A 189 16.37 -25.23 15.30
CA ALA A 189 15.25 -25.74 16.08
C ALA A 189 15.43 -25.56 17.59
N THR A 190 16.61 -25.13 18.05
CA THR A 190 16.97 -25.09 19.48
C THR A 190 16.59 -23.78 20.14
N THR A 191 16.69 -22.66 19.41
CA THR A 191 16.34 -21.34 19.91
C THR A 191 14.83 -21.11 19.90
N SER A 192 14.33 -20.42 20.93
CA SER A 192 12.89 -20.08 21.01
C SER A 192 12.48 -19.16 19.84
N PRO A 193 11.40 -19.49 19.10
CA PRO A 193 10.91 -18.62 18.01
C PRO A 193 10.54 -17.21 18.47
N ALA A 194 10.17 -17.03 19.74
CA ALA A 194 9.87 -15.71 20.30
C ALA A 194 11.10 -14.77 20.23
N ALA A 195 12.32 -15.30 20.35
CA ALA A 195 13.53 -14.49 20.24
C ALA A 195 13.68 -13.91 18.82
N PHE A 196 13.44 -14.72 17.78
CA PHE A 196 13.49 -14.26 16.40
C PHE A 196 12.38 -13.26 16.06
N VAL A 197 11.17 -13.46 16.60
CA VAL A 197 10.07 -12.48 16.45
C VAL A 197 10.48 -11.11 17.00
N VAL A 198 11.08 -11.07 18.20
CA VAL A 198 11.54 -9.80 18.81
C VAL A 198 12.65 -9.17 17.97
N ILE A 199 13.62 -9.95 17.48
CA ILE A 199 14.71 -9.44 16.64
C ILE A 199 14.16 -8.80 15.36
N PHE A 200 13.26 -9.48 14.65
CA PHE A 200 12.66 -8.94 13.44
C PHE A 200 11.80 -7.71 13.71
N TYR A 201 11.04 -7.71 14.81
CA TYR A 201 10.24 -6.57 15.20
C TYR A 201 11.10 -5.33 15.47
N VAL A 202 12.19 -5.48 16.24
CA VAL A 202 13.14 -4.38 16.50
C VAL A 202 13.77 -3.89 15.19
N LEU A 203 14.16 -4.79 14.29
CA LEU A 203 14.70 -4.43 12.97
C LEU A 203 13.70 -3.59 12.16
N ILE A 204 12.42 -3.99 12.10
CA ILE A 204 11.37 -3.25 11.42
C ILE A 204 11.19 -1.86 12.04
N VAL A 205 11.17 -1.76 13.36
CA VAL A 205 11.08 -0.48 14.08
C VAL A 205 12.29 0.42 13.76
N CYS A 206 13.50 -0.14 13.74
CA CYS A 206 14.70 0.59 13.34
C CYS A 206 14.61 1.12 11.90
N ILE A 207 14.11 0.32 10.95
CA ILE A 207 13.90 0.75 9.56
C ILE A 207 12.89 1.90 9.49
N ASN A 208 11.81 1.82 10.27
CA ASN A 208 10.78 2.86 10.31
C ASN A 208 11.32 4.22 10.78
N PHE A 209 12.37 4.25 11.62
CA PHE A 209 12.99 5.50 12.06
C PHE A 209 13.82 6.21 10.97
N PHE A 210 14.25 5.53 9.91
CA PHE A 210 14.99 6.16 8.80
C PHE A 210 14.11 6.95 7.81
N GLY A 211 12.80 7.02 8.07
CA GLY A 211 11.84 7.78 7.27
C GLY A 211 11.53 7.15 5.90
N VAL A 212 10.62 7.80 5.16
CA VAL A 212 9.99 7.25 3.93
C VAL A 212 11.01 6.93 2.83
N ARG A 213 12.10 7.69 2.73
CA ARG A 213 13.16 7.44 1.74
C ARG A 213 14.00 6.20 2.09
N GLY A 214 14.39 6.05 3.36
CA GLY A 214 15.12 4.87 3.82
C GLY A 214 14.28 3.60 3.69
N TYR A 215 13.00 3.69 4.05
CA TYR A 215 12.03 2.62 3.83
C TYR A 215 11.93 2.23 2.36
N GLY A 216 11.79 3.20 1.45
CA GLY A 216 11.64 2.93 0.02
C GLY A 216 12.84 2.23 -0.62
N GLU A 217 14.07 2.56 -0.20
CA GLU A 217 15.28 1.87 -0.68
C GLU A 217 15.43 0.47 -0.06
N ALA A 218 15.11 0.30 1.24
CA ALA A 218 15.12 -1.01 1.88
C ALA A 218 14.12 -1.97 1.22
N GLU A 219 12.90 -1.49 0.98
CA GLU A 219 11.84 -2.24 0.31
C GLU A 219 12.20 -2.59 -1.13
N PHE A 220 12.89 -1.69 -1.84
CA PHE A 220 13.40 -1.98 -3.18
C PHE A 220 14.36 -3.18 -3.17
N ILE A 221 15.31 -3.21 -2.22
CA ILE A 221 16.29 -4.28 -2.08
C ILE A 221 15.60 -5.59 -1.67
N PHE A 222 14.73 -5.57 -0.67
CA PHE A 222 14.00 -6.76 -0.23
C PHE A 222 13.12 -7.34 -1.32
N SER A 223 12.42 -6.49 -2.06
CA SER A 223 11.59 -6.90 -3.19
C SER A 223 12.42 -7.48 -4.34
N ALA A 224 13.62 -6.95 -4.60
CA ALA A 224 14.54 -7.53 -5.59
C ALA A 224 14.95 -8.95 -5.20
N VAL A 225 15.32 -9.19 -3.93
CA VAL A 225 15.66 -10.51 -3.41
C VAL A 225 14.48 -11.49 -3.57
N LYS A 226 13.27 -11.06 -3.21
CA LYS A 226 12.04 -11.87 -3.38
C LYS A 226 11.81 -12.27 -4.83
N VAL A 227 11.91 -11.34 -5.76
CA VAL A 227 11.73 -11.61 -7.20
C VAL A 227 12.78 -12.60 -7.71
N THR A 228 14.05 -12.40 -7.36
CA THR A 228 15.12 -13.34 -7.71
C THR A 228 14.87 -14.73 -7.13
N ALA A 229 14.37 -14.83 -5.89
CA ALA A 229 14.04 -16.09 -5.26
C ALA A 229 12.91 -16.83 -6.00
N VAL A 230 11.85 -16.12 -6.42
CA VAL A 230 10.77 -16.71 -7.23
C VAL A 230 11.30 -17.21 -8.58
N LEU A 231 12.13 -16.42 -9.27
CA LEU A 231 12.73 -16.83 -10.54
C LEU A 231 13.61 -18.08 -10.35
N GLY A 232 14.45 -18.11 -9.31
CA GLY A 232 15.26 -19.26 -8.96
C GLY A 232 14.42 -20.50 -8.66
N PHE A 233 13.31 -20.33 -7.93
CA PHE A 233 12.38 -21.41 -7.63
C PHE A 233 11.71 -21.99 -8.88
N ILE A 234 11.29 -21.14 -9.83
CA ILE A 234 10.71 -21.57 -11.11
C ILE A 234 11.75 -22.34 -11.94
N ILE A 235 12.97 -21.80 -12.07
CA ILE A 235 14.06 -22.46 -12.81
C ILE A 235 14.39 -23.81 -12.19
N LEU A 236 14.52 -23.87 -10.87
CA LEU A 236 14.75 -25.12 -10.14
C LEU A 236 13.62 -26.13 -10.40
N GLY A 237 12.36 -25.68 -10.36
CA GLY A 237 11.21 -26.52 -10.69
C GLY A 237 11.30 -27.14 -12.09
N ILE A 238 11.64 -26.33 -13.10
CA ILE A 238 11.82 -26.81 -14.49
C ILE A 238 12.96 -27.84 -14.56
N VAL A 239 14.10 -27.58 -13.92
CA VAL A 239 15.26 -28.49 -13.90
C VAL A 239 14.90 -29.82 -13.24
N LEU A 240 14.15 -29.78 -12.13
CA LEU A 240 13.70 -30.98 -11.44
C LEU A 240 12.69 -31.78 -12.28
N CYS A 241 11.74 -31.13 -12.94
CA CYS A 241 10.81 -31.77 -13.88
C CYS A 241 11.56 -32.42 -15.04
N ALA A 242 12.56 -31.75 -15.61
CA ALA A 242 13.40 -32.26 -16.70
C ALA A 242 14.33 -33.43 -16.28
N GLY A 243 14.32 -33.83 -15.00
CA GLY A 243 15.08 -34.96 -14.48
C GLY A 243 16.48 -34.63 -13.98
N GLY A 244 16.78 -33.36 -13.74
CA GLY A 244 18.02 -32.91 -13.08
C GLY A 244 18.08 -33.18 -11.56
N GLY A 245 17.15 -33.96 -11.01
CA GLY A 245 17.09 -34.29 -9.59
C GLY A 245 18.02 -35.44 -9.16
N PRO A 246 18.27 -35.63 -7.85
CA PRO A 246 19.23 -36.62 -7.34
C PRO A 246 18.91 -38.09 -7.67
N LYS A 247 17.63 -38.41 -7.90
CA LYS A 247 17.18 -39.75 -8.30
C LYS A 247 17.13 -39.95 -9.81
N GLY A 248 17.36 -38.90 -10.60
CA GLY A 248 17.20 -38.89 -12.05
C GLY A 248 15.77 -39.18 -12.53
N GLY A 249 15.51 -38.92 -13.80
CA GLY A 249 14.23 -39.24 -14.45
C GLY A 249 13.27 -38.06 -14.55
N TYR A 250 12.56 -37.97 -15.68
CA TYR A 250 11.58 -36.93 -15.96
C TYR A 250 10.38 -37.08 -15.02
N ILE A 251 10.02 -35.99 -14.33
CA ILE A 251 8.86 -35.90 -13.45
C ILE A 251 7.85 -35.01 -14.16
N GLY A 252 7.06 -35.64 -15.03
CA GLY A 252 6.03 -35.01 -15.86
C GLY A 252 5.25 -36.03 -16.66
#